data_AF-A0A9W7CJL1-F1
#
_entry.id   AF-A0A9W7CJL1-F1
#
_cell.length_a   1.000
_cell.length_b   1.000
_cell.length_c   1.000
_cell.angle_alpha   90.00
_cell.angle_beta   90.00
_cell.angle_gamma   90.00
#
_symmetry.space_group_name_H-M   'P 1'
#
loop_
_entity.id
_entity.type
_entity.pdbx_description
1 polymer ?
#
loop_
_entity_poly.entity_id
_entity_poly.type
_entity_poly.pdbx_seq_one_letter_code
_entity_poly.pdbx_strand_id
1 'polypeptide(L)'
;MAIPKAASITTVAPRVAMSSRIVLKPNNITFRAFASGDFFLDPKDVTDRIMTVVTNFDKVEASKVTPTAKFSTDLGLDSLDAVEVVMAIEDEFAIEIPDVEADKISSIEDAVNYIASHPQAK
;
A
#
# COMPACT_ATOMS: atom_id res chain seq x y z
N MET A 1 53.84 -68.28 -3.84
CA MET A 1 55.26 -68.27 -4.26
C MET A 1 55.29 -67.57 -5.61
N ALA A 2 55.91 -66.42 -5.85
CA ALA A 2 56.88 -65.61 -5.13
C ALA A 2 56.67 -64.14 -5.54
N ILE A 3 57.12 -63.24 -4.67
CA ILE A 3 57.21 -61.78 -4.89
C ILE A 3 58.52 -61.51 -5.67
N PRO A 4 58.58 -60.44 -6.49
CA PRO A 4 59.46 -59.30 -6.14
C PRO A 4 58.74 -57.96 -6.45
N LYS A 5 58.68 -56.95 -5.59
CA LYS A 5 59.67 -56.10 -4.90
C LYS A 5 60.42 -55.09 -5.80
N ALA A 6 59.88 -53.87 -5.76
CA ALA A 6 60.51 -52.53 -5.65
C ALA A 6 61.41 -51.95 -6.76
N ALA A 7 61.11 -50.70 -7.13
CA ALA A 7 61.98 -49.50 -7.17
C ALA A 7 61.46 -48.51 -8.25
N SER A 8 60.83 -47.39 -7.89
CA SER A 8 61.42 -46.06 -7.61
C SER A 8 61.76 -45.26 -8.87
N ILE A 9 61.34 -43.98 -8.87
CA ILE A 9 61.94 -42.76 -9.50
C ILE A 9 60.84 -41.82 -10.05
N THR A 10 60.40 -40.93 -9.16
CA THR A 10 60.33 -39.45 -9.25
C THR A 10 60.14 -38.74 -10.60
N THR A 11 59.31 -37.67 -10.52
CA THR A 11 59.27 -36.42 -11.34
C THR A 11 58.30 -36.52 -12.52
N VAL A 12 57.22 -35.74 -12.70
CA VAL A 12 56.93 -34.31 -12.44
C VAL A 12 55.41 -34.17 -12.21
N ALA A 13 54.98 -33.39 -11.21
CA ALA A 13 53.58 -33.06 -11.02
C ALA A 13 53.13 -31.97 -12.02
N PRO A 14 52.03 -32.14 -12.79
CA PRO A 14 51.45 -31.03 -13.50
C PRO A 14 50.68 -30.17 -12.48
N ARG A 15 51.04 -28.88 -12.45
CA ARG A 15 50.46 -27.84 -11.61
C ARG A 15 49.02 -27.59 -12.07
N VAL A 16 48.06 -28.40 -11.64
CA VAL A 16 46.65 -28.10 -11.85
C VAL A 16 46.29 -26.99 -10.87
N ALA A 17 46.14 -25.81 -11.46
CA ALA A 17 45.78 -24.57 -10.80
C ALA A 17 44.60 -24.78 -9.85
N MET A 18 44.65 -24.08 -8.71
CA MET A 18 43.48 -23.82 -7.87
C MET A 18 42.36 -23.32 -8.79
N SER A 19 41.41 -24.20 -9.11
CA SER A 19 40.12 -23.77 -9.60
C SER A 19 39.44 -23.18 -8.38
N SER A 20 39.65 -21.88 -8.20
CA SER A 20 38.86 -21.06 -7.30
C SER A 20 37.41 -21.43 -7.54
N ARG A 21 36.78 -22.02 -6.52
CA ARG A 21 35.32 -22.10 -6.44
C ARG A 21 34.81 -20.69 -6.65
N ILE A 22 34.36 -20.38 -7.86
CA ILE A 22 33.54 -19.21 -8.11
C ILE A 22 32.23 -19.54 -7.42
N VAL A 23 32.14 -19.18 -6.14
CA VAL A 23 30.86 -19.02 -5.46
C VAL A 23 30.23 -17.82 -6.15
N LEU A 24 29.48 -18.09 -7.23
CA LEU A 24 28.54 -17.13 -7.78
C LEU A 24 27.51 -16.90 -6.69
N LYS A 25 27.76 -15.87 -5.88
CA LYS A 25 26.75 -15.26 -5.03
C LYS A 25 25.58 -14.96 -5.97
N PRO A 26 24.36 -15.48 -5.71
CA PRO A 26 23.22 -15.10 -6.52
C PRO A 26 23.13 -13.59 -6.36
N ASN A 27 23.42 -12.90 -7.46
CA ASN A 27 23.13 -11.50 -7.58
C ASN A 27 21.62 -11.49 -7.55
N ASN A 28 21.05 -11.31 -6.35
CA ASN A 28 19.71 -10.80 -6.21
C ASN A 28 19.80 -9.43 -6.86
N ILE A 29 19.61 -9.41 -8.18
CA ILE A 29 19.09 -8.27 -8.89
C ILE A 29 17.80 -8.02 -8.12
N THR A 30 17.90 -7.13 -7.14
CA THR A 30 16.76 -6.46 -6.56
C THR A 30 16.16 -5.75 -7.76
N PHE A 31 15.34 -6.49 -8.50
CA PHE A 31 14.30 -5.95 -9.33
C PHE A 31 13.60 -5.03 -8.35
N ARG A 32 13.90 -3.73 -8.47
CA ARG A 32 12.98 -2.71 -8.03
C ARG A 32 11.74 -3.04 -8.83
N ALA A 33 10.85 -3.81 -8.20
CA ALA A 33 9.47 -3.81 -8.57
C ALA A 33 9.08 -2.35 -8.42
N PHE A 34 9.18 -1.61 -9.53
CA PHE A 34 8.27 -0.53 -9.77
C PHE A 34 6.92 -1.22 -9.66
N ALA A 35 6.32 -1.15 -8.47
CA ALA A 35 4.93 -1.46 -8.32
C ALA A 35 4.23 -0.54 -9.31
N SER A 36 3.91 -1.08 -10.48
CA SER A 36 2.69 -0.73 -11.17
C SER A 36 1.57 -1.13 -10.21
N GLY A 37 1.42 -0.33 -9.15
CA GLY A 37 0.29 -0.39 -8.27
C GLY A 37 -0.85 0.11 -9.12
N ASP A 38 -1.76 -0.78 -9.46
CA ASP A 38 -3.10 -0.37 -9.82
C ASP A 38 -3.57 0.52 -8.66
N PHE A 39 -3.67 1.84 -8.90
CA PHE A 39 -4.09 2.87 -7.93
C PHE A 39 -5.60 2.73 -7.64
N PHE A 40 -6.02 1.53 -7.24
CA PHE A 40 -7.37 1.28 -6.77
C PHE A 40 -7.28 1.16 -5.26
N LEU A 41 -7.81 2.17 -4.57
CA LEU A 41 -8.01 2.09 -3.14
C LEU A 41 -9.07 1.03 -2.86
N ASP A 42 -8.80 0.14 -1.93
CA ASP A 42 -9.82 -0.79 -1.46
C ASP A 42 -10.94 0.02 -0.77
N PRO A 43 -12.22 -0.19 -1.14
CA PRO A 43 -13.32 0.62 -0.60
C PRO A 43 -13.44 0.52 0.92
N LYS A 44 -12.96 -0.59 1.51
CA LYS A 44 -12.90 -0.78 2.96
C LYS A 44 -11.89 0.17 3.60
N ASP A 45 -10.69 0.29 3.02
CA ASP A 45 -9.66 1.20 3.52
C ASP A 45 -10.12 2.66 3.41
N VAL A 46 -10.79 3.01 2.30
CA VAL A 46 -11.40 4.34 2.12
C VAL A 46 -12.45 4.59 3.21
N THR A 47 -13.31 3.61 3.48
CA THR A 47 -14.35 3.70 4.50
C THR A 47 -13.76 3.96 5.88
N ASP A 48 -12.75 3.19 6.27
CA ASP A 48 -12.12 3.30 7.59
C ASP A 48 -11.43 4.67 7.77
N ARG A 49 -10.79 5.18 6.72
CA ARG A 49 -10.15 6.51 6.72
C ARG A 49 -11.19 7.63 6.82
N ILE A 50 -12.26 7.60 6.01
CA ILE A 50 -13.34 8.60 6.10
C ILE A 50 -14.01 8.55 7.48
N MET A 51 -14.31 7.36 8.01
CA MET A 51 -14.86 7.22 9.36
C MET A 51 -13.93 7.84 10.40
N THR A 52 -12.63 7.60 10.29
CA THR A 52 -11.63 8.20 11.20
C THR A 52 -11.68 9.72 11.14
N VAL A 53 -11.67 10.30 9.92
CA VAL A 53 -11.79 11.75 9.71
C VAL A 53 -13.06 12.28 10.37
N VAL A 54 -14.22 11.67 10.11
CA VAL A 54 -15.51 12.10 10.65
C VAL A 54 -15.58 11.95 12.18
N THR A 55 -15.01 10.91 12.76
CA THR A 55 -14.96 10.72 14.22
C THR A 55 -14.05 11.71 14.94
N ASN A 56 -13.11 12.34 14.24
CA ASN A 56 -12.21 13.34 14.81
C ASN A 56 -12.86 14.74 14.92
N PHE A 57 -14.04 14.94 14.33
CA PHE A 57 -14.77 16.19 14.49
C PHE A 57 -15.51 16.23 15.83
N ASP A 58 -15.24 17.25 16.64
CA ASP A 58 -15.83 17.42 17.99
C ASP A 58 -17.37 17.47 18.00
N LYS A 59 -17.98 17.82 16.86
CA LYS A 59 -19.44 17.91 16.69
C LYS A 59 -20.09 16.56 16.43
N VAL A 60 -19.31 15.51 16.16
CA VAL A 60 -19.81 14.18 15.80
C VAL A 60 -19.57 13.18 16.93
N GLU A 61 -20.61 12.43 17.29
CA GLU A 61 -20.47 11.30 18.21
C GLU A 61 -20.02 10.05 17.45
N ALA A 62 -18.90 9.44 17.84
CA ALA A 62 -18.39 8.22 17.22
C ALA A 62 -19.41 7.06 17.20
N SER A 63 -20.32 7.00 18.17
CA SER A 63 -21.40 6.00 18.23
C SER A 63 -22.43 6.13 17.11
N LYS A 64 -22.56 7.30 16.48
CA LYS A 64 -23.49 7.58 15.38
C LYS A 64 -22.84 7.43 14.00
N VAL A 65 -21.51 7.38 13.94
CA VAL A 65 -20.76 7.20 12.71
C VAL A 65 -20.95 5.77 12.22
N THR A 66 -21.72 5.63 11.15
CA THR A 66 -21.97 4.36 10.46
C THR A 66 -21.67 4.54 8.99
N PRO A 67 -21.31 3.48 8.24
CA PRO A 67 -20.96 3.62 6.82
C PRO A 67 -22.11 4.19 5.98
N THR A 68 -23.34 4.05 6.45
CA THR A 68 -24.57 4.54 5.80
C THR A 68 -25.10 5.83 6.41
N ALA A 69 -24.38 6.45 7.37
CA ALA A 69 -24.83 7.65 8.04
C ALA A 69 -24.87 8.85 7.08
N LYS A 70 -25.92 9.67 7.21
CA LYS A 70 -26.03 10.96 6.55
C LYS A 70 -25.45 12.07 7.40
N PHE A 71 -24.66 12.95 6.78
CA PHE A 71 -24.00 14.07 7.47
C PHE A 71 -25.02 15.00 8.15
N SER A 72 -26.10 15.35 7.45
CA SER A 72 -27.12 16.27 7.98
C SER A 72 -28.11 15.61 8.93
N THR A 73 -28.59 14.41 8.60
CA THR A 73 -29.74 13.79 9.31
C THR A 73 -29.30 12.93 10.50
N ASP A 74 -28.23 12.16 10.38
CA ASP A 74 -27.80 11.22 11.41
C ASP A 74 -26.73 11.82 12.32
N LEU A 75 -25.76 12.52 11.71
CA LEU A 75 -24.69 13.20 12.45
C LEU A 75 -25.09 14.60 12.92
N GLY A 76 -26.17 15.18 12.36
CA GLY A 76 -26.68 16.48 12.77
C GLY A 76 -25.76 17.64 12.40
N LEU A 77 -24.89 17.45 11.40
CA LEU A 77 -24.01 18.50 10.92
C LEU A 77 -24.82 19.57 10.19
N ASP A 78 -24.49 20.84 10.44
CA ASP A 78 -25.07 21.92 9.67
C ASP A 78 -24.44 22.00 8.27
N SER A 79 -24.97 22.89 7.41
CA SER A 79 -24.47 23.04 6.04
C SER A 79 -23.03 23.58 5.98
N LEU A 80 -22.54 24.24 7.02
CA LEU A 80 -21.17 24.76 7.09
C LEU A 80 -20.21 23.65 7.53
N ASP A 81 -20.63 22.85 8.50
CA ASP A 81 -19.90 21.70 9.02
C ASP A 81 -19.75 20.60 7.96
N ALA A 82 -20.77 20.40 7.12
CA ALA A 82 -20.67 19.51 5.97
C ALA A 82 -19.53 19.93 5.01
N VAL A 83 -19.35 21.23 4.78
CA VAL A 83 -18.25 21.75 3.96
C VAL A 83 -16.89 21.51 4.65
N GLU A 84 -16.79 21.70 5.96
CA GLU A 84 -15.56 21.41 6.72
C GLU A 84 -15.17 19.93 6.65
N VAL A 85 -16.14 19.01 6.77
CA VAL A 85 -15.90 17.57 6.65
C VAL A 85 -15.44 17.19 5.24
N VAL A 86 -16.06 17.75 4.21
CA VAL A 86 -15.67 17.50 2.81
C VAL A 86 -14.25 18.00 2.55
N MET A 87 -13.88 19.20 3.01
CA MET A 87 -12.50 19.70 2.89
C MET A 87 -11.48 18.82 3.62
N ALA A 88 -11.81 18.29 4.81
CA ALA A 88 -10.92 17.37 5.51
C ALA A 88 -10.74 16.04 4.78
N ILE A 89 -11.78 15.56 4.09
CA ILE A 89 -11.71 14.38 3.23
C ILE A 89 -10.85 14.67 1.98
N GLU A 90 -11.02 15.83 1.34
CA GLU A 90 -10.18 16.29 0.22
C GLU A 90 -8.69 16.28 0.59
N ASP A 91 -8.36 16.87 1.74
CA ASP A 91 -7.00 16.93 2.27
C ASP A 91 -6.42 15.54 2.59
N GLU A 92 -7.21 14.63 3.18
CA GLU A 92 -6.77 13.27 3.54
C GLU A 92 -6.40 12.44 2.30
N PHE A 93 -7.19 12.55 1.23
CA PHE A 93 -6.99 11.79 0.00
C PHE A 93 -6.21 12.56 -1.09
N ALA A 94 -5.86 13.82 -0.81
CA ALA A 94 -5.20 14.75 -1.74
C ALA A 94 -5.93 14.87 -3.10
N ILE A 95 -7.26 15.03 -3.04
CA ILE A 95 -8.14 15.21 -4.20
C ILE A 95 -8.85 16.57 -4.13
N GLU A 96 -9.36 17.04 -5.25
CA GLU A 96 -10.24 18.21 -5.32
C GLU A 96 -11.65 17.74 -5.71
N ILE A 97 -12.65 17.99 -4.84
CA ILE A 97 -14.05 17.69 -5.13
C ILE A 97 -14.74 19.00 -5.52
N PRO A 98 -15.23 19.14 -6.76
CA PRO A 98 -15.93 20.37 -7.15
C PRO A 98 -17.24 20.51 -6.35
N ASP A 99 -17.63 21.74 -6.02
CA ASP A 99 -18.84 22.05 -5.24
C ASP A 99 -20.09 21.30 -5.74
N VAL A 100 -20.25 21.19 -7.06
CA VAL A 100 -21.39 20.51 -7.70
C VAL A 100 -21.46 19.01 -7.38
N GLU A 101 -20.31 18.38 -7.09
CA GLU A 101 -20.23 16.99 -6.69
C GLU A 101 -20.27 16.84 -5.17
N ALA A 102 -19.64 17.76 -4.43
CA ALA A 102 -19.77 17.85 -2.97
C ALA A 102 -21.25 17.98 -2.54
N ASP A 103 -22.05 18.78 -3.24
CA ASP A 103 -23.49 18.92 -3.00
C ASP A 103 -24.28 17.61 -3.18
N LYS A 104 -23.75 16.65 -3.93
CA LYS A 104 -24.37 15.32 -4.13
C LYS A 104 -23.95 14.33 -3.05
N ILE A 105 -22.86 14.59 -2.33
CA ILE A 105 -22.32 13.74 -1.27
C ILE A 105 -23.10 14.03 0.01
N SER A 106 -24.12 13.22 0.26
CA SER A 106 -25.01 13.40 1.42
C SER A 106 -24.74 12.43 2.57
N SER A 107 -24.00 11.36 2.29
CA SER A 107 -23.71 10.26 3.20
C SER A 107 -22.25 9.82 3.13
N ILE A 108 -21.81 9.09 4.17
CA ILE A 108 -20.46 8.50 4.20
C ILE A 108 -20.28 7.52 3.04
N GLU A 109 -21.30 6.72 2.72
CA GLU A 109 -21.28 5.79 1.59
C GLU A 109 -21.05 6.51 0.25
N ASP A 110 -21.71 7.65 0.03
CA ASP A 110 -21.53 8.46 -1.18
C ASP A 110 -20.07 8.96 -1.29
N ALA A 111 -19.51 9.43 -0.18
CA ALA A 111 -18.11 9.89 -0.13
C ALA A 111 -17.12 8.74 -0.41
N VAL A 112 -17.34 7.56 0.19
CA VAL A 112 -16.53 6.36 -0.06
C VAL A 112 -16.58 5.98 -1.54
N ASN A 113 -17.79 5.90 -2.11
CA ASN A 113 -17.97 5.53 -3.50
C ASN A 113 -17.31 6.53 -4.44
N TYR A 114 -17.41 7.82 -4.12
CA TYR A 114 -16.76 8.88 -4.88
C TYR A 114 -15.24 8.72 -4.87
N ILE A 115 -14.65 8.55 -3.70
CA ILE A 115 -13.18 8.42 -3.54
C ILE A 115 -12.66 7.12 -4.14
N ALA A 116 -13.34 6.00 -3.89
CA ALA A 116 -12.95 4.70 -4.45
C ALA A 116 -13.00 4.68 -5.99
N SER A 117 -13.86 5.52 -6.59
CA SER A 117 -13.92 5.69 -8.05
C SER A 117 -12.83 6.60 -8.62
N HIS A 118 -12.14 7.37 -7.76
CA HIS A 118 -11.15 8.36 -8.17
C HIS A 118 -9.73 7.75 -8.18
N PRO A 119 -9.11 7.55 -9.37
CA PRO A 119 -7.81 6.88 -9.50
C PRO A 119 -6.61 7.70 -9.00
N GLN A 120 -6.83 8.94 -8.56
CA GLN A 120 -5.79 9.82 -8.00
C GLN A 120 -5.85 9.93 -6.47
N ALA A 121 -6.86 9.34 -5.83
CA ALA A 121 -6.96 9.32 -4.38
C ALA A 121 -5.83 8.48 -3.78
N LYS A 122 -5.20 8.98 -2.71
CA LYS A 122 -3.92 8.48 -2.21
C LYS A 122 -3.96 7.87 -0.81
#